data_AF-A0A371QKR6-F1
#
_entry.id   AF-A0A371QKR6-F1
#
_cell.length_a   1.000
_cell.length_b   1.000
_cell.length_c   1.000
_cell.angle_alpha   90.00
_cell.angle_beta   90.00
_cell.angle_gamma   90.00
#
_symmetry.space_group_name_H-M   'P 1'
#
loop_
_entity.id
_entity.type
_entity.pdbx_description
1 polymer ?
#
loop_
_entity_poly.entity_id
_entity_poly.type
_entity_poly.pdbx_seq_one_letter_code
_entity_poly.pdbx_strand_id
1 'polypeptide(L)'
;MVVFSDPPHNRQAVIQLTQESSLFDLLMKKYRSHLILFNRDSALIKSLNFDNLEIDLEISPEPTGTFWKSSDGRSESWHKEPQEIPSLEGKIPADELIIIAENEGIAEDILSTIKGGILLAYPDFNNFPLAADLNSVEEIPLEIYKDEYFRKYYKQVDHIGYGCRVLKEAYKRADFQYAIEKFKLSLKINSMTPHSANPKYGQMFEHYDLDKSYHTSGAFAITAAFSVVEELGLEVRSSSKKPRFLDNEKGIWNPSVLNDIEERLKKIGITKKDTFDWIFRGDKTEVEKDLKPYFGYDSEWTKLNEEVRDKTLSFPEAIHNLSYLRNFIASHKFRTLTPFISPYDIFNAQSLARNLILRSLGLWKIDIYNQSN
;
A
#
# COMPACT_ATOMS: atom_id res chain seq x y z
N MET A 1 -27.69 -2.10 65.27
CA MET A 1 -26.50 -1.27 64.97
C MET A 1 -25.56 -2.17 64.18
N VAL A 2 -25.67 -2.19 62.85
CA VAL A 2 -24.87 -3.05 61.97
C VAL A 2 -23.89 -2.13 61.25
N VAL A 3 -22.60 -2.34 61.53
CA VAL A 3 -21.50 -1.65 60.85
C VAL A 3 -21.07 -2.55 59.70
N PHE A 4 -21.25 -2.09 58.46
CA PHE A 4 -20.63 -2.70 57.28
C PHE A 4 -19.29 -2.00 57.02
N SER A 5 -18.21 -2.76 57.03
CA SER A 5 -16.89 -2.36 56.58
C SER A 5 -16.70 -2.81 55.13
N ASP A 6 -16.48 -1.87 54.21
CA ASP A 6 -16.10 -2.16 52.83
C ASP A 6 -14.65 -2.69 52.74
N PRO A 7 -14.35 -3.67 51.86
CA PRO A 7 -13.00 -4.19 51.68
C PRO A 7 -12.17 -3.34 50.68
N PRO A 8 -10.84 -3.24 50.87
CA PRO A 8 -9.95 -2.42 50.05
C PRO A 8 -9.38 -3.24 48.88
N HIS A 9 -10.12 -3.41 47.79
CA HIS A 9 -9.63 -4.20 46.64
C HIS A 9 -9.57 -3.49 45.28
N ASN A 10 -9.62 -2.16 45.24
CA ASN A 10 -9.57 -1.44 43.96
C ASN A 10 -8.48 -0.36 43.81
N ARG A 11 -7.54 -0.25 44.77
CA ARG A 11 -6.44 0.74 44.69
C ARG A 11 -5.16 0.21 44.03
N GLN A 12 -4.84 -1.09 44.20
CA GLN A 12 -3.59 -1.65 43.65
C GLN A 12 -3.62 -1.76 42.13
N ALA A 13 -4.73 -2.21 41.52
CA ALA A 13 -4.86 -2.27 40.07
C ALA A 13 -4.81 -0.89 39.39
N VAL A 14 -5.42 0.13 40.01
CA VAL A 14 -5.41 1.51 39.50
C VAL A 14 -4.02 2.15 39.61
N ILE A 15 -3.27 1.85 40.68
CA ILE A 15 -1.88 2.33 40.85
C ILE A 15 -0.93 1.64 39.86
N GLN A 16 -1.13 0.35 39.58
CA GLN A 16 -0.29 -0.39 38.64
C GLN A 16 -0.49 0.09 37.19
N LEU A 17 -1.74 0.31 36.77
CA LEU A 17 -2.07 0.87 35.45
C LEU A 17 -1.56 2.31 35.27
N THR A 18 -1.59 3.13 36.32
CA THR A 18 -1.07 4.51 36.27
C THR A 18 0.47 4.57 36.28
N GLN A 19 1.15 3.61 36.94
CA GLN A 19 2.60 3.50 36.87
C GLN A 19 3.11 2.97 35.52
N GLU A 20 2.44 1.97 34.93
CA GLU A 20 2.78 1.45 33.59
C GLU A 20 2.58 2.51 32.49
N SER A 21 1.49 3.27 32.54
CA SER A 21 1.26 4.42 31.65
C SER A 21 2.35 5.49 31.80
N SER A 22 2.79 5.80 33.03
CA SER A 22 3.85 6.80 33.24
C SER A 22 5.23 6.36 32.76
N LEU A 23 5.51 5.05 32.77
CA LEU A 23 6.77 4.46 32.28
C LEU A 23 6.79 4.38 30.76
N PHE A 24 5.64 4.11 30.14
CA PHE A 24 5.47 4.17 28.68
C PHE A 24 5.77 5.58 28.16
N ASP A 25 5.20 6.61 28.77
CA ASP A 25 5.45 8.01 28.39
C ASP A 25 6.91 8.44 28.57
N LEU A 26 7.65 7.80 29.49
CA LEU A 26 9.07 8.09 29.75
C LEU A 26 10.04 7.48 28.72
N LEU A 27 9.61 6.50 27.94
CA LEU A 27 10.44 5.80 26.95
C LEU A 27 10.17 6.21 25.50
N MET A 28 9.03 6.86 25.25
CA MET A 28 8.63 7.25 23.92
C MET A 28 9.34 8.53 23.46
N LYS A 29 9.82 8.51 22.22
CA LYS A 29 10.47 9.63 21.54
C LYS A 29 9.61 10.08 20.36
N LYS A 30 9.74 11.36 20.00
CA LYS A 30 9.01 11.95 18.89
C LYS A 30 9.91 12.07 17.66
N TYR A 31 9.42 11.57 16.54
CA TYR A 31 10.12 11.56 15.26
C TYR A 31 9.32 12.32 14.20
N ARG A 32 9.97 13.25 13.52
CA ARG A 32 9.42 13.99 12.39
C ARG A 32 9.40 13.13 11.14
N SER A 33 8.21 12.90 10.60
CA SER A 33 8.06 12.17 9.34
C SER A 33 8.30 13.04 8.10
N HIS A 34 8.28 14.37 8.27
CA HIS A 34 8.28 15.37 7.20
C HIS A 34 7.07 15.27 6.24
N LEU A 35 6.06 14.48 6.59
CA LEU A 35 4.82 14.36 5.85
C LEU A 35 3.85 15.46 6.27
N ILE A 36 3.56 16.36 5.34
CA ILE A 36 2.57 17.44 5.51
C ILE A 36 1.19 16.91 5.16
N LEU A 37 0.25 17.06 6.08
CA LEU A 37 -1.10 16.54 6.00
C LEU A 37 -2.04 17.51 5.28
N PHE A 38 -2.89 16.96 4.42
CA PHE A 38 -4.13 17.63 4.03
C PHE A 38 -5.11 17.64 5.21
N ASN A 39 -6.01 18.63 5.26
CA ASN A 39 -7.03 18.71 6.33
C ASN A 39 -7.87 17.44 6.49
N ARG A 40 -8.19 16.78 5.37
CA ARG A 40 -8.91 15.50 5.36
C ARG A 40 -8.14 14.38 6.05
N ASP A 41 -6.83 14.35 5.86
CA ASP A 41 -5.96 13.32 6.44
C ASP A 41 -5.82 13.56 7.94
N SER A 42 -5.67 14.81 8.38
CA SER A 42 -5.66 15.17 9.80
C SER A 42 -6.92 14.71 10.53
N ALA A 43 -8.10 14.91 9.92
CA ALA A 43 -9.37 14.47 10.51
C ALA A 43 -9.45 12.94 10.61
N LEU A 44 -9.03 12.22 9.56
CA LEU A 44 -9.00 10.76 9.56
C LEU A 44 -8.02 10.24 10.63
N ILE A 45 -6.79 10.75 10.70
CA ILE A 45 -5.78 10.31 11.67
C ILE A 45 -6.26 10.50 13.11
N LYS A 46 -6.89 11.64 13.43
CA LYS A 46 -7.47 11.88 14.77
C LYS A 46 -8.59 10.89 15.15
N SER A 47 -9.27 10.30 14.17
CA SER A 47 -10.29 9.27 14.42
C SER A 47 -9.71 7.86 14.54
N LEU A 48 -8.45 7.66 14.17
CA LEU A 48 -7.75 6.40 14.36
C LEU A 48 -7.29 6.28 15.81
N ASN A 49 -7.89 5.35 16.55
CA ASN A 49 -7.41 4.98 17.88
C ASN A 49 -6.22 4.00 17.79
N PHE A 50 -5.10 4.33 18.43
CA PHE A 50 -3.88 3.51 18.55
C PHE A 50 -3.64 2.97 19.97
N ASP A 51 -4.57 3.17 20.92
CA ASP A 51 -4.40 2.91 22.37
C ASP A 51 -3.98 1.47 22.72
N ASN A 52 -4.24 0.50 21.83
CA ASN A 52 -3.88 -0.91 22.01
C ASN A 52 -2.57 -1.30 21.31
N LEU A 53 -1.82 -0.32 20.80
CA LEU A 53 -0.57 -0.49 20.08
C LEU A 53 0.55 0.23 20.86
N GLU A 54 1.77 -0.28 20.77
CA GLU A 54 2.97 0.32 21.40
C GLU A 54 3.51 1.50 20.59
N ILE A 55 2.62 2.26 19.95
CA ILE A 55 2.92 3.39 19.07
C ILE A 55 1.83 4.44 19.21
N ASP A 56 2.16 5.68 18.90
CA ASP A 56 1.18 6.74 18.76
C ASP A 56 1.55 7.69 17.61
N LEU A 57 0.56 8.43 17.12
CA LEU A 57 0.70 9.42 16.06
C LEU A 57 0.18 10.76 16.55
N GLU A 58 1.03 11.78 16.49
CA GLU A 58 0.66 13.14 16.85
C GLU A 58 0.58 14.03 15.61
N ILE A 59 -0.30 15.02 15.66
CA ILE A 59 -0.41 16.06 14.64
C ILE A 59 0.11 17.36 15.24
N SER A 60 1.16 17.90 14.63
CA SER A 60 1.80 19.14 15.05
C SER A 60 1.75 20.16 13.91
N PRO A 61 1.75 21.48 14.17
CA PRO A 61 2.04 22.46 13.14
C PRO A 61 3.40 22.17 12.46
N GLU A 62 3.44 22.34 11.15
CA GLU A 62 4.68 22.20 10.37
C GLU A 62 5.69 23.33 10.73
N PRO A 63 6.99 23.04 10.88
CA PRO A 63 7.95 23.98 11.45
C PRO A 63 8.65 24.90 10.44
N THR A 64 8.50 24.69 9.13
CA THR A 64 9.24 25.42 8.08
C THR A 64 8.57 26.71 7.64
N GLY A 65 7.28 26.90 7.93
CA GLY A 65 6.51 28.08 7.55
C GLY A 65 6.28 28.19 6.04
N THR A 66 6.35 27.07 5.32
CA THR A 66 6.18 27.01 3.87
C THR A 66 4.87 26.36 3.44
N PHE A 67 4.17 25.68 4.34
CA PHE A 67 2.89 25.03 4.08
C PHE A 67 1.82 25.62 4.99
N TRP A 68 0.74 26.11 4.37
CA TRP A 68 -0.30 26.84 5.06
C TRP A 68 -1.66 26.32 4.68
N LYS A 69 -2.62 26.42 5.59
CA LYS A 69 -4.02 26.17 5.35
C LYS A 69 -4.85 27.37 5.79
N SER A 70 -6.00 27.57 5.13
CA SER A 70 -6.96 28.55 5.61
C SER A 70 -7.58 28.09 6.92
N SER A 71 -7.94 29.04 7.77
CA SER A 71 -8.55 28.77 9.08
C SER A 71 -9.91 28.06 8.98
N ASP A 72 -10.58 28.16 7.82
CA ASP A 72 -11.81 27.43 7.50
C ASP A 72 -11.55 26.00 6.95
N GLY A 73 -10.29 25.62 6.77
CA GLY A 73 -9.85 24.32 6.26
C GLY A 73 -10.13 24.07 4.78
N ARG A 74 -10.57 25.07 4.02
CA ARG A 74 -11.00 24.90 2.61
C ARG A 74 -9.90 25.02 1.58
N SER A 75 -8.78 25.64 1.94
CA SER A 75 -7.67 25.88 1.02
C SER A 75 -6.34 25.62 1.70
N GLU A 76 -5.37 25.22 0.89
CA GLU A 76 -4.01 24.96 1.30
C GLU A 76 -3.07 25.61 0.28
N SER A 77 -1.95 26.13 0.74
CA SER A 77 -0.99 26.86 -0.09
C SER A 77 0.44 26.53 0.31
N TRP A 78 1.30 26.37 -0.68
CA TRP A 78 2.73 26.17 -0.53
C TRP A 78 3.51 27.41 -1.01
N HIS A 79 4.53 27.79 -0.25
CA HIS A 79 5.43 28.90 -0.53
C HIS A 79 6.87 28.41 -0.57
N LYS A 80 7.65 28.90 -1.55
CA LYS A 80 9.07 28.54 -1.67
C LYS A 80 9.91 29.07 -0.50
N GLU A 81 9.62 30.30 -0.07
CA GLU A 81 10.27 30.93 1.07
C GLU A 81 9.36 30.86 2.31
N PRO A 82 9.93 30.69 3.52
CA PRO A 82 9.18 30.74 4.77
C PRO A 82 8.42 32.05 4.91
N GLN A 83 7.18 31.97 5.37
CA GLN A 83 6.43 33.13 5.83
C GLN A 83 6.54 33.26 7.34
N GLU A 84 6.56 34.50 7.85
CA GLU A 84 6.56 34.76 9.28
C GLU A 84 5.23 34.30 9.91
N ILE A 85 5.32 33.71 11.10
CA ILE A 85 4.16 33.34 11.91
C ILE A 85 3.87 34.51 12.88
N PRO A 86 2.63 35.04 12.94
CA PRO A 86 1.46 34.62 12.18
C PRO A 86 1.44 35.24 10.76
N SER A 87 1.16 34.42 9.75
CA SER A 87 0.88 34.94 8.41
C SER A 87 -0.46 35.70 8.39
N LEU A 88 -0.70 36.48 7.32
CA LEU A 88 -1.94 37.18 6.97
C LEU A 88 -3.25 36.61 7.58
N GLU A 89 -4.19 37.50 7.94
CA GLU A 89 -5.52 37.16 8.48
C GLU A 89 -6.15 35.93 7.79
N GLY A 90 -6.41 34.89 8.58
CA GLY A 90 -7.15 33.70 8.13
C GLY A 90 -6.30 32.53 7.64
N LYS A 91 -4.97 32.56 7.80
CA LYS A 91 -4.07 31.41 7.51
C LYS A 91 -3.35 30.91 8.75
N ILE A 92 -3.23 29.59 8.87
CA ILE A 92 -2.47 28.90 9.90
C ILE A 92 -1.49 27.90 9.25
N PRO A 93 -0.39 27.52 9.93
CA PRO A 93 0.49 26.48 9.41
C PRO A 93 -0.29 25.19 9.11
N ALA A 94 0.12 24.49 8.05
CA ALA A 94 -0.36 23.15 7.79
C ALA A 94 0.09 22.19 8.90
N ASP A 95 -0.51 21.01 8.92
CA ASP A 95 -0.19 19.98 9.90
C ASP A 95 0.93 19.07 9.37
N GLU A 96 1.85 18.67 10.24
CA GLU A 96 2.82 17.59 10.04
C GLU A 96 2.40 16.36 10.86
N LEU A 97 2.66 15.18 10.32
CA LEU A 97 2.60 13.93 11.07
C LEU A 97 3.87 13.68 11.90
N ILE A 98 3.70 13.48 13.20
CA ILE A 98 4.75 13.09 14.14
C ILE A 98 4.52 11.63 14.54
N ILE A 99 5.58 10.83 14.50
CA ILE A 99 5.58 9.44 14.92
C ILE A 99 6.12 9.37 16.34
N ILE A 100 5.38 8.74 17.24
CA ILE A 100 5.80 8.51 18.62
C ILE A 100 6.16 7.02 18.74
N ALA A 101 7.43 6.74 19.05
CA ALA A 101 7.98 5.40 19.12
C ALA A 101 9.13 5.30 20.13
N GLU A 102 9.44 4.10 20.60
CA GLU A 102 10.53 3.86 21.57
C GLU A 102 11.92 4.22 21.00
N ASN A 103 12.13 3.97 19.70
CA ASN A 103 13.39 4.23 19.02
C ASN A 103 13.19 4.51 17.52
N GLU A 104 14.28 4.95 16.88
CA GLU A 104 14.28 5.39 15.48
C GLU A 104 13.97 4.25 14.52
N GLY A 105 14.46 3.02 14.77
CA GLY A 105 14.17 1.87 13.91
C GLY A 105 12.68 1.52 13.89
N ILE A 106 12.01 1.59 15.04
CA ILE A 106 10.54 1.41 15.10
C ILE A 106 9.84 2.55 14.36
N ALA A 107 10.30 3.80 14.51
CA ALA A 107 9.74 4.93 13.77
C ALA A 107 9.93 4.77 12.26
N GLU A 108 11.08 4.25 11.81
CA GLU A 108 11.37 3.93 10.40
C GLU A 108 10.41 2.88 9.87
N ASP A 109 10.16 1.80 10.60
CA ASP A 109 9.21 0.75 10.23
C ASP A 109 7.77 1.28 10.14
N ILE A 110 7.38 2.14 11.09
CA ILE A 110 6.08 2.83 11.09
C ILE A 110 5.96 3.70 9.82
N LEU A 111 6.92 4.60 9.60
CA LEU A 111 6.92 5.48 8.44
C LEU A 111 6.91 4.66 7.13
N SER A 112 7.71 3.60 7.08
CA SER A 112 7.81 2.70 5.94
C SER A 112 6.46 2.04 5.61
N THR A 113 5.72 1.62 6.64
CA THR A 113 4.37 1.06 6.53
C THR A 113 3.36 2.10 6.06
N ILE A 114 3.40 3.32 6.62
CA ILE A 114 2.53 4.44 6.18
C ILE A 114 2.76 4.75 4.70
N LYS A 115 4.02 4.88 4.27
CA LYS A 115 4.40 5.08 2.86
C LYS A 115 3.86 3.95 1.97
N GLY A 116 3.94 2.71 2.44
CA GLY A 116 3.34 1.56 1.77
C GLY A 116 1.82 1.67 1.64
N GLY A 117 1.14 2.13 2.70
CA GLY A 117 -0.29 2.38 2.68
C GLY A 117 -0.70 3.50 1.72
N ILE A 118 0.11 4.54 1.56
CA ILE A 118 -0.12 5.59 0.54
C ILE A 118 -0.04 4.99 -0.87
N LEU A 119 0.96 4.16 -1.15
CA LEU A 119 1.08 3.44 -2.43
C LEU A 119 -0.03 2.40 -2.63
N LEU A 120 -0.57 1.82 -1.55
CA LEU A 120 -1.78 1.01 -1.62
C LEU A 120 -3.02 1.85 -1.91
N ALA A 121 -3.11 3.12 -1.50
CA ALA A 121 -4.20 4.00 -1.91
C ALA A 121 -4.12 4.30 -3.41
N TYR A 122 -2.95 4.75 -3.87
CA TYR A 122 -2.67 5.04 -5.27
C TYR A 122 -1.23 4.67 -5.63
N PRO A 123 -0.99 3.60 -6.43
CA PRO A 123 0.36 3.09 -6.71
C PRO A 123 1.08 3.94 -7.74
N ASP A 124 1.55 5.12 -7.32
CA ASP A 124 2.41 6.00 -8.10
C ASP A 124 3.73 6.21 -7.36
N PHE A 125 4.69 5.35 -7.70
CA PHE A 125 6.00 5.37 -7.08
C PHE A 125 6.82 6.61 -7.47
N ASN A 126 6.65 7.11 -8.70
CA ASN A 126 7.49 8.20 -9.23
C ASN A 126 7.16 9.54 -8.58
N ASN A 127 5.90 9.75 -8.20
CA ASN A 127 5.47 10.95 -7.51
C ASN A 127 5.56 10.83 -5.98
N PHE A 128 5.97 9.66 -5.45
CA PHE A 128 6.08 9.43 -4.02
C PHE A 128 7.54 9.37 -3.55
N PRO A 129 8.04 10.35 -2.77
CA PRO A 129 9.39 10.30 -2.24
C PRO A 129 9.47 9.27 -1.10
N LEU A 130 9.93 8.05 -1.41
CA LEU A 130 10.19 7.04 -0.39
C LEU A 130 11.34 7.42 0.57
N ALA A 131 12.20 8.35 0.18
CA ALA A 131 13.38 8.78 0.93
C ALA A 131 13.10 9.94 1.90
N ALA A 132 11.94 9.96 2.57
CA ALA A 132 11.80 10.81 3.75
C ALA A 132 12.58 10.15 4.90
N ASP A 133 13.68 10.80 5.29
CA ASP A 133 14.49 10.46 6.47
C ASP A 133 13.70 10.83 7.75
N LEU A 134 13.93 10.13 8.85
CA LEU A 134 13.36 10.51 10.15
C LEU A 134 14.34 11.40 10.89
N ASN A 135 13.82 12.33 11.68
CA ASN A 135 14.63 13.08 12.63
C ASN A 135 13.93 13.16 13.97
N SER A 136 14.70 13.03 15.05
CA SER A 136 14.22 13.33 16.40
C SER A 136 13.73 14.78 16.48
N VAL A 137 12.55 14.99 17.06
CA VAL A 137 11.96 16.33 17.22
C VAL A 137 12.84 17.20 18.12
N GLU A 138 13.45 16.61 19.15
CA GLU A 138 14.24 17.31 20.16
C GLU A 138 15.64 17.71 19.67
N GLU A 139 16.13 17.10 18.58
CA GLU A 139 17.52 17.25 18.13
C GLU A 139 17.71 18.31 17.03
N ILE A 140 16.63 18.91 16.52
CA ILE A 140 16.70 19.89 15.42
C ILE A 140 16.62 21.33 15.97
N PRO A 141 17.70 22.13 15.90
CA PRO A 141 17.65 23.56 16.16
C PRO A 141 16.71 24.30 15.22
N LEU A 142 16.04 25.34 15.71
CA LEU A 142 15.08 26.14 14.92
C LEU A 142 15.71 26.76 13.66
N GLU A 143 17.00 27.05 13.70
CA GLU A 143 17.76 27.62 12.59
C GLU A 143 17.83 26.69 11.38
N ILE A 144 17.79 25.36 11.59
CA ILE A 144 17.84 24.37 10.51
C ILE A 144 16.61 24.48 9.60
N TYR A 145 15.43 24.86 10.14
CA TYR A 145 14.22 25.04 9.32
C TYR A 145 14.33 26.22 8.33
N LYS A 146 15.30 27.12 8.53
CA LYS A 146 15.61 28.20 7.58
C LYS A 146 16.49 27.74 6.42
N ASP A 147 17.09 26.55 6.49
CA ASP A 147 17.90 26.00 5.41
C ASP A 147 17.04 25.45 4.26
N GLU A 148 17.37 25.84 3.03
CA GLU A 148 16.61 25.44 1.84
C GLU A 148 16.71 23.93 1.54
N TYR A 149 17.86 23.30 1.83
CA TYR A 149 18.02 21.87 1.61
C TYR A 149 17.20 21.08 2.62
N PHE A 150 17.22 21.49 3.89
CA PHE A 150 16.43 20.84 4.92
C PHE A 150 14.92 20.95 4.65
N ARG A 151 14.43 22.10 4.20
CA ARG A 151 13.01 22.25 3.83
C ARG A 151 12.56 21.30 2.71
N LYS A 152 13.47 20.81 1.86
CA LYS A 152 13.12 19.89 0.77
C LYS A 152 12.73 18.50 1.27
N TYR A 153 13.01 18.14 2.53
CA TYR A 153 12.53 16.90 3.14
C TYR A 153 11.02 16.93 3.38
N TYR A 154 10.44 18.10 3.61
CA TYR A 154 9.00 18.28 3.82
C TYR A 154 8.22 18.12 2.52
N LYS A 155 7.22 17.24 2.56
CA LYS A 155 6.41 16.88 1.41
C LYS A 155 4.95 16.78 1.80
N GLN A 156 4.13 17.56 1.11
CA GLN A 156 2.70 17.35 1.12
C GLN A 156 2.36 16.26 0.11
N VAL A 157 1.76 15.17 0.57
CA VAL A 157 1.42 14.01 -0.26
C VAL A 157 0.01 13.54 0.04
N ASP A 158 -0.69 13.10 -0.99
CA ASP A 158 -2.05 12.57 -0.84
C ASP A 158 -2.09 11.26 -0.05
N HIS A 159 -3.22 11.01 0.60
CA HIS A 159 -3.57 9.73 1.25
C HIS A 159 -2.75 9.35 2.49
N ILE A 160 -2.09 10.30 3.16
CA ILE A 160 -1.33 10.01 4.39
C ILE A 160 -2.24 9.40 5.47
N GLY A 161 -3.49 9.86 5.59
CA GLY A 161 -4.45 9.30 6.54
C GLY A 161 -4.82 7.85 6.21
N TYR A 162 -4.91 7.50 4.92
CA TYR A 162 -5.07 6.10 4.50
C TYR A 162 -3.84 5.26 4.83
N GLY A 163 -2.64 5.84 4.67
CA GLY A 163 -1.38 5.23 5.12
C GLY A 163 -1.39 4.90 6.61
N CYS A 164 -1.84 5.83 7.45
CA CYS A 164 -1.98 5.62 8.89
C CYS A 164 -3.03 4.54 9.23
N ARG A 165 -4.10 4.45 8.44
CA ARG A 165 -5.08 3.36 8.58
C ARG A 165 -4.47 2.00 8.24
N VAL A 166 -3.69 1.91 7.17
CA VAL A 166 -2.96 0.68 6.82
C VAL A 166 -2.01 0.29 7.95
N LEU A 167 -1.25 1.24 8.50
CA LEU A 167 -0.40 1.02 9.67
C LEU A 167 -1.20 0.41 10.83
N LYS A 168 -2.34 1.01 11.21
CA LYS A 168 -3.17 0.51 12.31
C LYS A 168 -3.54 -0.96 12.14
N GLU A 169 -3.94 -1.36 10.93
CA GLU A 169 -4.34 -2.74 10.64
C GLU A 169 -3.15 -3.72 10.49
N ALA A 170 -1.96 -3.21 10.12
CA ALA A 170 -0.78 -4.02 9.83
C ALA A 170 0.27 -4.06 10.94
N TYR A 171 0.25 -3.14 11.91
CA TYR A 171 1.39 -2.90 12.82
C TYR A 171 1.85 -4.14 13.61
N LYS A 172 0.92 -4.93 14.14
CA LYS A 172 1.24 -6.16 14.88
C LYS A 172 1.30 -7.41 13.98
N ARG A 173 1.31 -7.22 12.65
CA ARG A 173 1.15 -8.28 11.64
C ARG A 173 2.33 -8.29 10.68
N ALA A 174 3.38 -9.01 11.06
CA ALA A 174 4.62 -9.10 10.30
C ALA A 174 4.41 -9.61 8.86
N ASP A 175 3.48 -10.55 8.66
CA ASP A 175 3.05 -11.02 7.34
C ASP A 175 2.61 -9.87 6.43
N PHE A 176 1.83 -8.93 6.97
CA PHE A 176 1.39 -7.76 6.23
C PHE A 176 2.46 -6.71 6.05
N GLN A 177 3.30 -6.46 7.04
CA GLN A 177 4.41 -5.52 6.90
C GLN A 177 5.35 -5.98 5.77
N TYR A 178 5.73 -7.26 5.74
CA TYR A 178 6.56 -7.80 4.66
C TYR A 178 5.83 -7.85 3.31
N ALA A 179 4.53 -8.13 3.28
CA ALA A 179 3.74 -8.05 2.06
C ALA A 179 3.73 -6.63 1.47
N ILE A 180 3.60 -5.61 2.33
CA ILE A 180 3.64 -4.19 1.95
C ILE A 180 5.04 -3.82 1.42
N GLU A 181 6.11 -4.22 2.10
CA GLU A 181 7.48 -3.94 1.64
C GLU A 181 7.81 -4.62 0.30
N LYS A 182 7.37 -5.87 0.11
CA LYS A 182 7.50 -6.58 -1.19
C LYS A 182 6.72 -5.88 -2.30
N PHE A 183 5.53 -5.36 -2.00
CA PHE A 183 4.75 -4.57 -2.95
C PHE A 183 5.46 -3.26 -3.32
N LYS A 184 5.97 -2.50 -2.33
CA LYS A 184 6.77 -1.28 -2.57
C LYS A 184 7.99 -1.57 -3.43
N LEU A 185 8.70 -2.67 -3.14
CA LEU A 185 9.86 -3.09 -3.93
C LEU A 185 9.47 -3.40 -5.38
N SER A 186 8.36 -4.10 -5.61
CA SER A 186 7.86 -4.35 -6.97
C SER A 186 7.64 -3.04 -7.74
N LEU A 187 6.95 -2.08 -7.11
CA LEU A 187 6.70 -0.77 -7.72
C LEU A 187 7.99 0.01 -8.01
N LYS A 188 8.96 -0.05 -7.08
CA LYS A 188 10.27 0.60 -7.20
C LYS A 188 11.08 0.10 -8.39
N ILE A 189 11.02 -1.20 -8.66
CA ILE A 189 11.82 -1.83 -9.71
C ILE A 189 11.31 -1.40 -11.10
N ASN A 190 10.00 -1.52 -11.31
CA ASN A 190 9.34 -1.12 -12.56
C ASN A 190 7.84 -1.04 -12.29
N SER A 191 7.21 0.08 -12.62
CA SER A 191 5.76 0.24 -12.50
C SER A 191 5.24 1.28 -13.49
N MET A 192 3.94 1.19 -13.77
CA MET A 192 3.18 2.26 -14.41
C MET A 192 2.01 2.66 -13.52
N THR A 193 1.56 3.90 -13.65
CA THR A 193 0.47 4.42 -12.80
C THR A 193 -0.88 3.83 -13.21
N PRO A 194 -1.87 3.77 -12.30
CA PRO A 194 -3.24 3.42 -12.66
C PRO A 194 -3.84 4.31 -13.76
N HIS A 195 -3.39 5.57 -13.85
CA HIS A 195 -3.81 6.47 -14.92
C HIS A 195 -3.30 6.01 -16.29
N SER A 196 -2.02 5.61 -16.38
CA SER A 196 -1.44 5.06 -17.62
C SER A 196 -2.08 3.74 -18.05
N ALA A 197 -2.60 2.95 -17.10
CA ALA A 197 -3.31 1.71 -17.38
C ALA A 197 -4.79 1.91 -17.76
N ASN A 198 -5.32 3.13 -17.64
CA ASN A 198 -6.74 3.38 -17.81
C ASN A 198 -7.17 3.22 -19.28
N PRO A 199 -8.24 2.48 -19.60
CA PRO A 199 -8.70 2.28 -20.98
C PRO A 199 -8.99 3.54 -21.78
N LYS A 200 -9.40 4.62 -21.10
CA LYS A 200 -9.87 5.86 -21.73
C LYS A 200 -8.78 6.92 -21.85
N TYR A 201 -7.84 6.92 -20.90
CA TYR A 201 -6.84 7.98 -20.75
C TYR A 201 -5.40 7.49 -20.94
N GLY A 202 -5.18 6.20 -20.74
CA GLY A 202 -3.88 5.57 -20.82
C GLY A 202 -3.38 5.47 -22.24
N GLN A 203 -2.05 5.55 -22.41
CA GLN A 203 -1.42 5.23 -23.67
C GLN A 203 -1.43 3.72 -23.88
N MET A 204 -1.69 3.32 -25.12
CA MET A 204 -1.52 1.94 -25.54
C MET A 204 -0.04 1.73 -25.83
N PHE A 205 0.61 0.93 -24.99
CA PHE A 205 2.04 0.65 -25.17
C PHE A 205 2.21 -0.36 -26.29
N GLU A 206 2.96 0.03 -27.32
CA GLU A 206 3.37 -0.89 -28.37
C GLU A 206 4.41 -1.87 -27.80
N HIS A 207 4.29 -3.14 -28.19
CA HIS A 207 5.15 -4.23 -27.73
C HIS A 207 6.50 -4.27 -28.45
N TYR A 208 7.20 -3.13 -28.51
CA TYR A 208 8.51 -3.08 -29.16
C TYR A 208 9.60 -3.73 -28.30
N ASP A 209 10.70 -4.06 -28.97
CA ASP A 209 11.93 -4.65 -28.44
C ASP A 209 12.54 -3.74 -27.36
N LEU A 210 11.97 -3.82 -26.15
CA LEU A 210 12.47 -3.11 -24.99
C LEU A 210 13.88 -3.62 -24.67
N ASP A 211 14.71 -2.79 -24.06
CA ASP A 211 16.07 -3.23 -23.78
C ASP A 211 16.10 -4.35 -22.72
N LYS A 212 17.24 -5.04 -22.63
CA LYS A 212 17.44 -6.09 -21.62
C LYS A 212 17.30 -5.57 -20.18
N SER A 213 17.53 -4.28 -19.95
CA SER A 213 17.38 -3.67 -18.63
C SER A 213 15.91 -3.67 -18.22
N TYR A 214 15.01 -3.26 -19.14
CA TYR A 214 13.57 -3.32 -18.94
C TYR A 214 13.08 -4.74 -18.69
N HIS A 215 13.50 -5.71 -19.51
CA HIS A 215 13.08 -7.10 -19.33
C HIS A 215 13.50 -7.66 -17.97
N THR A 216 14.72 -7.32 -17.55
CA THR A 216 15.25 -7.72 -16.24
C THR A 216 14.44 -7.08 -15.13
N SER A 217 14.22 -5.76 -15.17
CA SER A 217 13.46 -5.06 -14.13
C SER A 217 12.00 -5.54 -14.09
N GLY A 218 11.35 -5.72 -15.24
CA GLY A 218 9.99 -6.27 -15.32
C GLY A 218 9.86 -7.66 -14.71
N ALA A 219 10.80 -8.57 -15.00
CA ALA A 219 10.83 -9.89 -14.38
C ALA A 219 10.99 -9.82 -12.85
N PHE A 220 11.90 -8.99 -12.34
CA PHE A 220 12.08 -8.83 -10.90
C PHE A 220 10.87 -8.15 -10.23
N ALA A 221 10.22 -7.20 -10.89
CA ALA A 221 8.99 -6.57 -10.41
C ALA A 221 7.84 -7.58 -10.30
N ILE A 222 7.63 -8.42 -11.31
CA ILE A 222 6.64 -9.50 -11.30
C ILE A 222 6.94 -10.50 -10.18
N THR A 223 8.21 -10.86 -9.99
CA THR A 223 8.63 -11.80 -8.93
C THR A 223 8.37 -11.22 -7.54
N ALA A 224 8.68 -9.94 -7.32
CA ALA A 224 8.39 -9.24 -6.07
C ALA A 224 6.88 -9.15 -5.81
N ALA A 225 6.07 -8.85 -6.83
CA ALA A 225 4.61 -8.84 -6.70
C ALA A 225 4.03 -10.22 -6.39
N PHE A 226 4.52 -11.29 -7.02
CA PHE A 226 4.08 -12.65 -6.68
C PHE A 226 4.49 -13.06 -5.26
N SER A 227 5.65 -12.59 -4.80
CA SER A 227 6.12 -12.85 -3.43
C SER A 227 5.20 -12.26 -2.35
N VAL A 228 4.38 -11.26 -2.70
CA VAL A 228 3.28 -10.76 -1.85
C VAL A 228 2.20 -11.83 -1.71
N VAL A 229 1.81 -12.46 -2.82
CA VAL A 229 0.79 -13.53 -2.82
C VAL A 229 1.24 -14.71 -1.97
N GLU A 230 2.52 -15.07 -2.05
CA GLU A 230 3.14 -16.11 -1.20
C GLU A 230 3.19 -15.71 0.28
N GLU A 231 3.56 -14.45 0.59
CA GLU A 231 3.60 -13.94 1.97
C GLU A 231 2.22 -13.99 2.63
N LEU A 232 1.17 -13.64 1.88
CA LEU A 232 -0.22 -13.71 2.34
C LEU A 232 -0.76 -15.15 2.40
N GLY A 233 0.00 -16.13 1.93
CA GLY A 233 -0.44 -17.52 1.85
C GLY A 233 -1.63 -17.69 0.92
N LEU A 234 -1.66 -16.99 -0.22
CA LEU A 234 -2.74 -16.99 -1.22
C LEU A 234 -2.31 -17.59 -2.57
N GLU A 235 -1.12 -18.18 -2.64
CA GLU A 235 -0.61 -18.87 -3.82
C GLU A 235 -1.38 -20.16 -4.12
N VAL A 236 -1.46 -20.56 -5.39
CA VAL A 236 -2.09 -21.83 -5.77
C VAL A 236 -1.15 -22.99 -5.43
N ARG A 237 -1.50 -23.76 -4.40
CA ARG A 237 -0.74 -24.92 -3.91
C ARG A 237 -1.04 -26.16 -4.73
N SER A 238 -0.14 -26.49 -5.64
CA SER A 238 -0.24 -27.68 -6.49
C SER A 238 1.09 -28.45 -6.52
N SER A 239 1.03 -29.74 -6.84
CA SER A 239 2.20 -30.60 -7.01
C SER A 239 1.97 -31.59 -8.15
N SER A 240 2.99 -32.38 -8.52
CA SER A 240 2.82 -33.46 -9.49
C SER A 240 1.77 -34.50 -9.07
N LYS A 241 1.62 -34.75 -7.76
CA LYS A 241 0.61 -35.67 -7.20
C LYS A 241 -0.77 -35.03 -7.06
N LYS A 242 -0.83 -33.70 -6.93
CA LYS A 242 -2.06 -32.90 -6.82
C LYS A 242 -1.99 -31.76 -7.86
N PRO A 243 -2.13 -32.08 -9.15
CA PRO A 243 -1.92 -31.10 -10.22
C PRO A 243 -2.98 -29.99 -10.13
N ARG A 244 -2.62 -28.79 -10.61
CA ARG A 244 -3.51 -27.62 -10.64
C ARG A 244 -4.75 -27.88 -11.51
N PHE A 245 -4.53 -28.48 -12.68
CA PHE A 245 -5.57 -28.82 -13.65
C PHE A 245 -5.61 -30.32 -13.90
N LEU A 246 -6.82 -30.84 -14.12
CA LEU A 246 -7.06 -32.18 -14.65
C LEU A 246 -6.92 -32.20 -16.18
N ASP A 247 -7.25 -31.07 -16.83
CA ASP A 247 -7.04 -30.83 -18.25
C ASP A 247 -6.47 -29.41 -18.44
N ASN A 248 -5.22 -29.32 -18.86
CA ASN A 248 -4.50 -28.04 -18.99
C ASN A 248 -4.90 -27.27 -20.26
N GLU A 249 -5.40 -27.92 -21.30
CA GLU A 249 -5.85 -27.21 -22.50
C GLU A 249 -7.24 -26.61 -22.30
N LYS A 250 -8.11 -27.33 -21.58
CA LYS A 250 -9.48 -26.86 -21.27
C LYS A 250 -9.59 -26.03 -19.99
N GLY A 251 -8.50 -25.91 -19.22
CA GLY A 251 -8.49 -25.21 -17.94
C GLY A 251 -9.39 -25.85 -16.87
N ILE A 252 -9.59 -27.17 -16.93
CA ILE A 252 -10.42 -27.88 -15.95
C ILE A 252 -9.61 -28.02 -14.66
N TRP A 253 -9.98 -27.23 -13.64
CA TRP A 253 -9.35 -27.26 -12.33
C TRP A 253 -9.44 -28.64 -11.67
N ASN A 254 -8.40 -28.99 -10.93
CA ASN A 254 -8.50 -30.03 -9.91
C ASN A 254 -9.36 -29.50 -8.75
N PRO A 255 -10.53 -30.10 -8.46
CA PRO A 255 -11.45 -29.58 -7.45
C PRO A 255 -10.80 -29.43 -6.07
N SER A 256 -9.89 -30.35 -5.72
CA SER A 256 -9.19 -30.31 -4.43
C SER A 256 -8.18 -29.16 -4.31
N VAL A 257 -7.67 -28.64 -5.43
CA VAL A 257 -6.79 -27.46 -5.47
C VAL A 257 -7.63 -26.19 -5.50
N LEU A 258 -8.68 -26.17 -6.33
CA LEU A 258 -9.57 -25.02 -6.44
C LEU A 258 -10.27 -24.71 -5.10
N ASN A 259 -10.84 -25.74 -4.44
CA ASN A 259 -11.49 -25.55 -3.15
C ASN A 259 -10.54 -25.00 -2.09
N ASP A 260 -9.28 -25.46 -2.06
CA ASP A 260 -8.26 -24.97 -1.11
C ASP A 260 -7.99 -23.46 -1.29
N ILE A 261 -7.82 -23.00 -2.53
CA ILE A 261 -7.58 -21.57 -2.77
C ILE A 261 -8.85 -20.75 -2.54
N GLU A 262 -10.03 -21.24 -2.94
CA GLU A 262 -11.30 -20.56 -2.69
C GLU A 262 -11.59 -20.40 -1.18
N GLU A 263 -11.27 -21.40 -0.36
CA GLU A 263 -11.43 -21.31 1.10
C GLU A 263 -10.50 -20.27 1.71
N ARG A 264 -9.24 -20.17 1.26
CA ARG A 264 -8.31 -19.14 1.72
C ARG A 264 -8.72 -17.74 1.28
N LEU A 265 -9.14 -17.59 0.03
CA LEU A 265 -9.66 -16.32 -0.51
C LEU A 265 -10.93 -15.87 0.24
N LYS A 266 -11.81 -16.81 0.61
CA LYS A 266 -13.01 -16.50 1.41
C LYS A 266 -12.67 -15.89 2.77
N LYS A 267 -11.57 -16.29 3.41
CA LYS A 267 -11.12 -15.74 4.70
C LYS A 267 -10.76 -14.26 4.63
N ILE A 268 -10.38 -13.76 3.44
CA ILE A 268 -10.08 -12.35 3.20
C ILE A 268 -11.23 -11.62 2.47
N GLY A 269 -12.45 -12.20 2.51
CA GLY A 269 -13.64 -11.56 1.96
C GLY A 269 -13.78 -11.61 0.44
N ILE A 270 -13.04 -12.48 -0.25
CA ILE A 270 -13.20 -12.75 -1.68
C ILE A 270 -14.14 -13.93 -1.86
N THR A 271 -15.23 -13.72 -2.60
CA THR A 271 -16.22 -14.74 -2.94
C THR A 271 -16.13 -15.12 -4.41
N LYS A 272 -16.84 -16.18 -4.82
CA LYS A 272 -16.92 -16.60 -6.24
C LYS A 272 -17.54 -15.55 -7.16
N LYS A 273 -18.20 -14.53 -6.60
CA LYS A 273 -18.80 -13.42 -7.34
C LYS A 273 -17.82 -12.28 -7.58
N ASP A 274 -16.74 -12.21 -6.79
CA ASP A 274 -15.71 -11.21 -6.96
C ASP A 274 -14.83 -11.58 -8.15
N THR A 275 -14.60 -10.61 -9.02
CA THR A 275 -13.77 -10.76 -10.22
C THR A 275 -12.62 -9.77 -10.22
N PHE A 276 -11.67 -9.99 -11.12
CA PHE A 276 -10.51 -9.15 -11.34
C PHE A 276 -10.31 -8.95 -12.84
N ASP A 277 -10.22 -7.70 -13.28
CA ASP A 277 -9.91 -7.38 -14.67
C ASP A 277 -8.40 -7.52 -14.91
N TRP A 278 -8.05 -8.44 -15.80
CA TRP A 278 -6.71 -8.66 -16.29
C TRP A 278 -6.51 -7.93 -17.62
N ILE A 279 -5.55 -7.03 -17.64
CA ILE A 279 -5.35 -6.10 -18.75
C ILE A 279 -4.61 -6.78 -19.90
N PHE A 280 -5.17 -6.67 -21.11
CA PHE A 280 -4.53 -7.04 -22.38
C PHE A 280 -4.84 -5.95 -23.41
N ARG A 281 -3.81 -5.29 -23.93
CA ARG A 281 -3.97 -4.13 -24.81
C ARG A 281 -3.05 -4.23 -26.02
N GLY A 282 -3.48 -3.69 -27.15
CA GLY A 282 -2.71 -3.73 -28.40
C GLY A 282 -2.59 -5.15 -28.95
N ASP A 283 -1.56 -5.41 -29.73
CA ASP A 283 -1.34 -6.74 -30.34
C ASP A 283 -1.06 -7.84 -29.30
N LYS A 284 -1.35 -9.09 -29.66
CA LYS A 284 -1.07 -10.24 -28.78
C LYS A 284 0.44 -10.46 -28.64
N THR A 285 0.94 -10.39 -27.41
CA THR A 285 2.34 -10.74 -27.09
C THR A 285 2.57 -12.25 -27.18
N GLU A 286 3.84 -12.66 -27.30
CA GLU A 286 4.20 -14.08 -27.17
C GLU A 286 3.90 -14.62 -25.76
N VAL A 287 3.98 -13.78 -24.73
CA VAL A 287 3.54 -14.12 -23.37
C VAL A 287 2.05 -14.47 -23.35
N GLU A 288 1.21 -13.64 -23.96
CA GLU A 288 -0.24 -13.91 -24.03
C GLU A 288 -0.54 -15.17 -24.83
N LYS A 289 0.18 -15.41 -25.93
CA LYS A 289 -0.02 -16.60 -26.78
C LYS A 289 0.35 -17.91 -26.06
N ASP A 290 1.39 -17.88 -25.21
CA ASP A 290 1.83 -19.06 -24.46
C ASP A 290 1.05 -19.27 -23.15
N LEU A 291 0.38 -18.22 -22.64
CA LEU A 291 -0.44 -18.28 -21.43
C LEU A 291 -1.62 -19.26 -21.61
N LYS A 292 -1.44 -20.46 -21.07
CA LYS A 292 -2.45 -21.52 -21.03
C LYS A 292 -2.66 -22.03 -19.60
N PRO A 293 -3.91 -22.32 -19.19
CA PRO A 293 -5.16 -22.14 -19.95
C PRO A 293 -5.54 -20.66 -20.10
N TYR A 294 -6.28 -20.33 -21.17
CA TYR A 294 -6.80 -18.98 -21.36
C TYR A 294 -8.13 -18.82 -20.62
N PHE A 295 -8.14 -17.99 -19.57
CA PHE A 295 -9.27 -17.84 -18.66
C PHE A 295 -10.10 -16.58 -18.91
N GLY A 296 -11.29 -16.57 -18.29
CA GLY A 296 -12.17 -15.42 -18.21
C GLY A 296 -13.02 -15.15 -19.43
N TYR A 297 -13.79 -14.07 -19.33
CA TYR A 297 -14.63 -13.53 -20.40
C TYR A 297 -14.21 -12.10 -20.73
N ASP A 298 -14.69 -11.58 -21.86
CA ASP A 298 -14.38 -10.21 -22.28
C ASP A 298 -14.83 -9.19 -21.23
N SER A 299 -13.90 -8.34 -20.79
CA SER A 299 -14.22 -7.27 -19.86
C SER A 299 -15.10 -6.22 -20.54
N GLU A 300 -15.83 -5.43 -19.74
CA GLU A 300 -16.67 -4.34 -20.27
C GLU A 300 -15.85 -3.28 -21.02
N TRP A 301 -14.56 -3.15 -20.68
CA TRP A 301 -13.64 -2.20 -21.30
C TRP A 301 -13.35 -2.51 -22.78
N THR A 302 -13.56 -3.75 -23.22
CA THR A 302 -13.40 -4.16 -24.62
C THR A 302 -14.36 -3.43 -25.57
N LYS A 303 -15.46 -2.88 -25.04
CA LYS A 303 -16.44 -2.11 -25.82
C LYS A 303 -15.98 -0.69 -26.16
N LEU A 304 -14.93 -0.20 -25.50
CA LEU A 304 -14.47 1.19 -25.68
C LEU A 304 -13.60 1.37 -26.93
N ASN A 305 -12.75 0.39 -27.23
CA ASN A 305 -11.82 0.41 -28.36
C ASN A 305 -11.46 -1.04 -28.71
N GLU A 306 -11.40 -1.37 -30.01
CA GLU A 306 -11.08 -2.70 -30.53
C GLU A 306 -9.71 -3.22 -30.11
N GLU A 307 -8.78 -2.32 -29.77
CA GLU A 307 -7.45 -2.68 -29.29
C GLU A 307 -7.43 -3.05 -27.79
N VAL A 308 -8.57 -2.92 -27.10
CA VAL A 308 -8.75 -3.32 -25.70
C VAL A 308 -9.28 -4.74 -25.65
N ARG A 309 -8.49 -5.65 -25.08
CA ARG A 309 -8.76 -7.09 -25.06
C ARG A 309 -8.78 -7.67 -23.64
N ASP A 310 -8.95 -6.80 -22.65
CA ASP A 310 -9.00 -7.14 -21.24
C ASP A 310 -9.98 -8.27 -20.93
N LYS A 311 -9.62 -9.09 -19.95
CA LYS A 311 -10.42 -10.24 -19.49
C LYS A 311 -10.83 -10.08 -18.06
N THR A 312 -12.10 -10.33 -17.77
CA THR A 312 -12.56 -10.45 -16.40
C THR A 312 -12.37 -11.89 -15.93
N LEU A 313 -11.55 -12.06 -14.90
CA LEU A 313 -11.17 -13.35 -14.33
C LEU A 313 -11.78 -13.53 -12.94
N SER A 314 -11.93 -14.77 -12.50
CA SER A 314 -12.02 -15.07 -11.06
C SER A 314 -10.64 -14.88 -10.40
N PHE A 315 -10.62 -14.67 -9.08
CA PHE A 315 -9.35 -14.54 -8.35
C PHE A 315 -8.42 -15.77 -8.47
N PRO A 316 -8.90 -17.03 -8.38
CA PRO A 316 -8.05 -18.19 -8.63
C PRO A 316 -7.37 -18.18 -10.01
N GLU A 317 -8.08 -17.72 -11.05
CA GLU A 317 -7.55 -17.60 -12.41
C GLU A 317 -6.52 -16.47 -12.52
N ALA A 318 -6.78 -15.31 -11.92
CA ALA A 318 -5.82 -14.21 -11.88
C ALA A 318 -4.52 -14.60 -11.13
N ILE A 319 -4.64 -15.31 -10.00
CA ILE A 319 -3.49 -15.85 -9.26
C ILE A 319 -2.77 -16.93 -10.08
N HIS A 320 -3.50 -17.75 -10.83
CA HIS A 320 -2.89 -18.69 -11.77
C HIS A 320 -2.06 -17.94 -12.81
N ASN A 321 -2.61 -16.92 -13.46
CA ASN A 321 -1.91 -16.13 -14.49
C ASN A 321 -0.63 -15.52 -13.93
N LEU A 322 -0.71 -14.91 -12.75
CA LEU A 322 0.47 -14.35 -12.09
C LEU A 322 1.51 -15.43 -11.73
N SER A 323 1.06 -16.59 -11.24
CA SER A 323 1.94 -17.72 -10.97
C SER A 323 2.62 -18.24 -12.23
N TYR A 324 1.93 -18.23 -13.38
CA TYR A 324 2.52 -18.59 -14.67
C TYR A 324 3.58 -17.58 -15.09
N LEU A 325 3.28 -16.27 -15.05
CA LEU A 325 4.25 -15.21 -15.34
C LEU A 325 5.51 -15.36 -14.48
N ARG A 326 5.33 -15.58 -13.17
CA ARG A 326 6.44 -15.79 -12.25
C ARG A 326 7.27 -17.02 -12.62
N ASN A 327 6.65 -18.17 -12.84
CA ASN A 327 7.38 -19.44 -12.99
C ASN A 327 8.05 -19.62 -14.36
N PHE A 328 7.43 -19.13 -15.43
CA PHE A 328 7.89 -19.42 -16.80
C PHE A 328 8.63 -18.26 -17.45
N ILE A 329 8.42 -17.03 -16.98
CA ILE A 329 8.93 -15.82 -17.63
C ILE A 329 9.91 -15.07 -16.72
N ALA A 330 9.52 -14.87 -15.46
CA ALA A 330 10.26 -14.00 -14.55
C ALA A 330 11.29 -14.72 -13.64
N SER A 331 11.11 -16.01 -13.35
CA SER A 331 12.00 -16.79 -12.49
C SER A 331 13.06 -17.58 -13.26
N HIS A 332 14.17 -17.89 -12.58
CA HIS A 332 15.32 -18.64 -13.10
C HIS A 332 16.10 -17.89 -14.19
N LYS A 333 16.71 -18.62 -15.12
CA LYS A 333 17.43 -18.07 -16.27
C LYS A 333 16.40 -17.49 -17.25
N PHE A 334 16.57 -16.22 -17.64
CA PHE A 334 15.73 -15.58 -18.65
C PHE A 334 15.66 -16.41 -19.93
N ARG A 335 14.43 -16.58 -20.41
CA ARG A 335 14.05 -17.49 -21.50
C ARG A 335 13.65 -16.69 -22.73
N THR A 336 13.22 -17.42 -23.76
CA THR A 336 12.70 -16.87 -25.01
C THR A 336 11.50 -15.94 -24.82
N LEU A 337 10.71 -16.10 -23.75
CA LEU A 337 9.54 -15.27 -23.47
C LEU A 337 9.84 -13.99 -22.69
N THR A 338 11.00 -13.90 -22.01
CA THR A 338 11.37 -12.73 -21.20
C THR A 338 11.42 -11.42 -21.99
N PRO A 339 11.86 -11.39 -23.27
CA PRO A 339 11.80 -10.19 -24.10
C PRO A 339 10.40 -9.69 -24.48
N PHE A 340 9.35 -10.43 -24.10
CA PHE A 340 7.96 -10.10 -24.43
C PHE A 340 7.15 -9.68 -23.20
N ILE A 341 7.82 -9.47 -22.05
CA ILE A 341 7.18 -8.88 -20.87
C ILE A 341 6.72 -7.46 -21.24
N SER A 342 5.43 -7.21 -21.11
CA SER A 342 4.84 -5.90 -21.34
C SER A 342 4.67 -5.10 -20.04
N PRO A 343 4.48 -3.76 -20.12
CA PRO A 343 4.06 -2.95 -18.97
C PRO A 343 2.76 -3.47 -18.33
N TYR A 344 1.86 -4.06 -19.13
CA TYR A 344 0.60 -4.60 -18.64
C TYR A 344 0.78 -5.86 -17.80
N ASP A 345 1.76 -6.73 -18.11
CA ASP A 345 2.07 -7.90 -17.29
C ASP A 345 2.54 -7.51 -15.89
N ILE A 346 3.41 -6.49 -15.82
CA ILE A 346 3.90 -5.93 -14.56
C ILE A 346 2.76 -5.29 -13.77
N PHE A 347 1.93 -4.48 -14.43
CA PHE A 347 0.81 -3.81 -13.79
C PHE A 347 -0.26 -4.79 -13.29
N ASN A 348 -0.57 -5.84 -14.05
CA ASN A 348 -1.51 -6.88 -13.64
C ASN A 348 -1.01 -7.58 -12.36
N ALA A 349 0.28 -7.92 -12.33
CA ALA A 349 0.92 -8.50 -11.15
C ALA A 349 0.79 -7.61 -9.92
N GLN A 350 1.14 -6.33 -10.06
CA GLN A 350 1.10 -5.34 -9.00
C GLN A 350 -0.33 -5.04 -8.54
N SER A 351 -1.27 -4.91 -9.48
CA SER A 351 -2.68 -4.64 -9.19
C SER A 351 -3.34 -5.78 -8.44
N LEU A 352 -3.01 -7.04 -8.80
CA LEU A 352 -3.50 -8.21 -8.08
C LEU A 352 -2.91 -8.25 -6.66
N ALA A 353 -1.59 -8.06 -6.51
CA ALA A 353 -0.93 -8.01 -5.21
C ALA A 353 -1.54 -6.92 -4.30
N ARG A 354 -1.73 -5.70 -4.83
CA ARG A 354 -2.40 -4.59 -4.15
C ARG A 354 -3.81 -4.97 -3.69
N ASN A 355 -4.62 -5.55 -4.58
CA ASN A 355 -6.00 -5.95 -4.26
C ASN A 355 -6.03 -6.96 -3.12
N LEU A 356 -5.15 -7.97 -3.17
CA LEU A 356 -5.06 -9.01 -2.14
C LEU A 356 -4.60 -8.44 -0.79
N ILE A 357 -3.62 -7.53 -0.75
CA ILE A 357 -3.21 -6.85 0.49
C ILE A 357 -4.41 -6.08 1.07
N LEU A 358 -5.04 -5.23 0.26
CA LEU A 358 -6.16 -4.39 0.69
C LEU A 358 -7.34 -5.21 1.20
N ARG A 359 -7.68 -6.32 0.53
CA ARG A 359 -8.76 -7.22 0.99
C ARG A 359 -8.38 -7.96 2.26
N SER A 360 -7.13 -8.38 2.40
CA SER A 360 -6.65 -9.05 3.61
C SER A 360 -6.66 -8.13 4.83
N LEU A 361 -6.40 -6.83 4.63
CA LEU A 361 -6.54 -5.79 5.66
C LEU A 361 -8.00 -5.31 5.86
N GLY A 362 -8.95 -5.76 5.05
CA GLY A 362 -10.34 -5.26 5.08
C GLY A 362 -10.53 -3.85 4.52
N LEU A 363 -9.54 -3.31 3.80
CA LEU A 363 -9.46 -1.92 3.32
C LEU A 363 -9.89 -1.71 1.86
N TRP A 364 -10.24 -2.77 1.12
CA TRP A 364 -10.60 -2.68 -0.31
C TRP A 364 -11.88 -1.90 -0.62
N LYS A 365 -12.92 -2.03 0.21
CA LYS A 365 -14.25 -1.41 -0.02
C LYS A 365 -14.43 -0.09 0.73
N ILE A 366 -13.38 0.41 1.35
CA ILE A 366 -13.43 1.65 2.11
C ILE A 366 -13.38 2.81 1.12
N ASP A 367 -14.47 3.57 1.04
CA ASP A 367 -14.49 4.84 0.33
C ASP A 367 -13.50 5.78 1.03
N ILE A 368 -12.42 6.10 0.32
CA ILE A 368 -11.37 7.02 0.79
C ILE A 368 -11.89 8.46 0.95
N TYR A 369 -13.13 8.76 0.51
CA TYR A 369 -13.71 10.10 0.52
C TYR A 369 -15.01 10.24 1.33
N ASN A 370 -15.62 9.15 1.82
CA ASN A 370 -16.83 9.20 2.65
C ASN A 370 -16.69 8.37 3.92
N GLN A 371 -16.07 8.95 4.95
CA GLN A 371 -16.23 8.49 6.34
C GLN A 371 -16.46 9.68 7.26
N SER A 372 -17.60 10.35 7.07
CA SER A 372 -18.34 11.01 8.13
C SER A 372 -19.62 10.21 8.36
N ASN A 373 -19.55 9.27 9.31
CA ASN A 373 -20.70 8.77 10.06
C ASN A 373 -20.24 8.42 11.46
#